data_AF-A0A6M0FYT6-F1
#
_entry.id   AF-A0A6M0FYT6-F1
#
_cell.length_a   1.000
_cell.length_b   1.000
_cell.length_c   1.000
_cell.angle_alpha   90.00
_cell.angle_beta   90.00
_cell.angle_gamma   90.00
#
_symmetry.space_group_name_H-M   'P 1'
#
loop_
_entity.id
_entity.type
_entity.pdbx_description
1 polymer ?
#
loop_
_entity_poly.entity_id
_entity_poly.type
_entity_poly.pdbx_seq_one_letter_code
_entity_poly.pdbx_strand_id
1 'polypeptide(L)'
;MSYCCHPVSSDKHFRWKAVEALGHIGSESAIPILMEALQHSDYYIHWKAMEALGEIGTEGAVVALIETLKHSEDYFCRRVVEALGQIGSEHAILALQEALQHSDSSVRWKAVEALGKIGTESVIPTLIKSLQHSDDYVRLSAVEALGKIGNESALPSLLRLQLGSPRDYIRDAIFAIQERCQFYNYNIYQLGQVSFDESIPQLSSVTYNLNKPRESSQLKTSSDTVMKKILVLAANPKGTSQLRVEEEEREIKERLRLAGYGKVPINKTEATRPRDIQQAMVDFKPQIVHFIGHGAGQDGLVFEDAIGQEKLVTSEALASLFKLFYAHVECVVLNACYSEFQAEAIARHINYVVGMSQDIGDPAAIEFSVGFYIALGAGESYEFAYELGCNAIQLEGIQEHLTPILKKNNRADL
;
A
#
# COMPACT_ATOMS: atom_id res chain seq x y z
N MET A 1 66.56 7.55 -4.72
CA MET A 1 66.15 6.97 -6.02
C MET A 1 64.94 7.74 -6.49
N SER A 2 65.17 8.70 -7.38
CA SER A 2 64.13 9.46 -8.08
C SER A 2 63.35 8.52 -8.99
N TYR A 3 62.03 8.46 -8.83
CA TYR A 3 61.15 8.09 -9.93
C TYR A 3 60.45 9.33 -10.43
N CYS A 4 60.91 9.75 -11.60
CA CYS A 4 60.37 10.80 -12.43
C CYS A 4 58.94 10.46 -12.86
N CYS A 5 57.97 11.28 -12.48
CA CYS A 5 56.75 11.47 -13.25
C CYS A 5 56.59 12.97 -13.53
N HIS A 6 57.38 13.48 -14.47
CA HIS A 6 56.98 14.70 -15.17
C HIS A 6 55.87 14.37 -16.18
N PRO A 7 54.87 15.25 -16.35
CA PRO A 7 53.61 14.93 -16.97
C PRO A 7 53.65 15.26 -18.46
N VAL A 8 53.83 14.27 -19.33
CA VAL A 8 53.64 14.46 -20.78
C VAL A 8 53.07 13.19 -21.42
N SER A 9 51.75 13.04 -21.39
CA SER A 9 51.00 12.73 -22.59
C SER A 9 49.56 13.23 -22.45
N SER A 10 49.11 13.92 -23.49
CA SER A 10 47.84 14.61 -23.63
C SER A 10 46.71 13.62 -23.94
N ASP A 11 46.57 12.56 -23.14
CA ASP A 11 45.50 11.60 -23.35
C ASP A 11 44.47 11.70 -22.23
N LYS A 12 43.52 12.63 -22.40
CA LYS A 12 42.31 12.76 -21.56
C LYS A 12 41.62 11.40 -21.38
N HIS A 13 41.84 10.47 -22.31
CA HIS A 13 41.31 9.12 -22.30
C HIS A 13 41.94 8.15 -21.28
N PHE A 14 43.08 8.47 -20.65
CA PHE A 14 43.75 7.55 -19.72
C PHE A 14 43.48 7.81 -18.24
N ARG A 15 43.15 9.06 -17.87
CA ARG A 15 42.96 9.44 -16.45
C ARG A 15 41.72 8.84 -15.82
N TRP A 16 40.61 8.79 -16.56
CA TRP A 16 39.37 8.20 -16.04
C TRP A 16 39.50 6.68 -15.83
N LYS A 17 40.29 5.98 -16.66
CA LYS A 17 40.60 4.55 -16.47
C LYS A 17 41.43 4.29 -15.22
N ALA A 18 42.35 5.20 -14.89
CA ALA A 18 43.11 5.11 -13.65
C ALA A 18 42.20 5.31 -12.43
N VAL A 19 41.29 6.29 -12.49
CA VAL A 19 40.28 6.52 -11.44
C VAL A 19 39.36 5.31 -11.27
N GLU A 20 38.88 4.73 -12.37
CA GLU A 20 38.09 3.50 -12.37
C GLU A 20 38.84 2.33 -11.73
N ALA A 21 40.10 2.12 -12.12
CA ALA A 21 40.93 1.07 -11.54
C ALA A 21 41.13 1.24 -10.02
N LEU A 22 41.24 2.48 -9.53
CA LEU A 22 41.34 2.75 -8.09
C LEU A 22 40.07 2.36 -7.33
N GLY A 23 38.89 2.56 -7.93
CA GLY A 23 37.61 2.09 -7.39
C GLY A 23 37.57 0.57 -7.25
N HIS A 24 37.90 -0.14 -8.34
CA HIS A 24 37.94 -1.60 -8.36
C HIS A 24 38.98 -2.21 -7.41
N ILE A 25 40.08 -1.50 -7.14
CA ILE A 25 41.07 -1.91 -6.13
C ILE A 25 40.48 -1.83 -4.72
N GLY A 26 39.55 -0.91 -4.46
CA GLY A 26 38.83 -0.82 -3.20
C GLY A 26 39.66 -0.33 -2.00
N SER A 27 40.82 0.28 -2.22
CA SER A 27 41.72 0.71 -1.14
C SER A 27 41.37 2.11 -0.62
N GLU A 28 41.21 2.25 0.70
CA GLU A 28 41.01 3.55 1.36
C GLU A 28 42.17 4.53 1.11
N SER A 29 43.37 4.03 0.81
CA SER A 29 44.51 4.89 0.44
C SER A 29 44.27 5.67 -0.85
N ALA A 30 43.29 5.28 -1.67
CA ALA A 30 42.88 6.00 -2.86
C ALA A 30 41.91 7.16 -2.59
N ILE A 31 41.31 7.26 -1.39
CA ILE A 31 40.31 8.29 -1.07
C ILE A 31 40.84 9.71 -1.35
N PRO A 32 42.06 10.13 -0.91
CA PRO A 32 42.53 11.49 -1.16
C PRO A 32 42.64 11.85 -2.64
N ILE A 33 43.13 10.92 -3.48
CA ILE A 33 43.28 11.15 -4.92
C ILE A 33 41.93 11.14 -5.65
N LEU A 34 40.97 10.35 -5.17
CA LEU A 34 39.60 10.36 -5.68
C LEU A 34 38.86 11.64 -5.29
N MET A 35 39.11 12.19 -4.10
CA MET A 35 38.58 13.50 -3.68
C MET A 35 39.12 14.64 -4.55
N GLU A 36 40.38 14.58 -4.98
CA GLU A 36 40.93 15.51 -5.98
C GLU A 36 40.27 15.32 -7.35
N ALA A 37 40.09 14.06 -7.78
CA ALA A 37 39.43 13.73 -9.05
C ALA A 37 37.96 14.19 -9.10
N LEU A 38 37.25 14.22 -7.95
CA LEU A 38 35.91 14.80 -7.83
C LEU A 38 35.87 16.29 -8.18
N GLN A 39 36.98 17.03 -8.05
CA GLN A 39 37.05 18.45 -8.41
C GLN A 39 37.48 18.68 -9.87
N HIS A 40 37.82 17.62 -10.60
CA HIS A 40 38.32 17.77 -11.96
C HIS A 40 37.26 18.44 -12.87
N SER A 41 37.74 19.26 -13.79
CA SER A 41 36.90 19.98 -14.76
C SER A 41 36.32 19.09 -15.86
N ASP A 42 36.79 17.83 -15.94
CA ASP A 42 36.37 16.87 -16.95
C ASP A 42 35.19 16.08 -16.39
N TYR A 43 34.10 16.02 -17.16
CA TYR A 43 32.88 15.35 -16.72
C TYR A 43 33.11 13.87 -16.40
N TYR A 44 33.85 13.18 -17.25
CA TYR A 44 34.08 11.74 -17.13
C TYR A 44 34.96 11.42 -15.93
N ILE A 45 35.95 12.26 -15.62
CA ILE A 45 36.89 12.01 -14.52
C ILE A 45 36.19 12.13 -13.17
N HIS A 46 35.38 13.18 -12.94
CA HIS A 46 34.69 13.32 -11.67
C HIS A 46 33.55 12.29 -11.54
N TRP A 47 32.82 11.99 -12.61
CA TRP A 47 31.81 10.92 -12.60
C TRP A 47 32.44 9.57 -12.20
N LYS A 48 33.58 9.23 -12.80
CA LYS A 48 34.32 8.01 -12.44
C LYS A 48 34.86 8.04 -11.01
N ALA A 49 35.20 9.22 -10.49
CA ALA A 49 35.61 9.36 -9.10
C ALA A 49 34.44 9.10 -8.13
N MET A 50 33.23 9.54 -8.47
CA MET A 50 32.01 9.22 -7.70
C MET A 50 31.72 7.71 -7.72
N GLU A 51 31.80 7.07 -8.88
CA GLU A 51 31.66 5.61 -8.99
C GLU A 51 32.72 4.89 -8.15
N ALA A 52 33.99 5.28 -8.28
CA ALA A 52 35.09 4.68 -7.54
C ALA A 52 34.97 4.84 -6.02
N LEU A 53 34.52 6.01 -5.53
CA LEU A 53 34.23 6.22 -4.11
C LEU A 53 33.03 5.39 -3.63
N GLY A 54 32.01 5.24 -4.48
CA GLY A 54 30.89 4.34 -4.25
C GLY A 54 31.31 2.88 -4.14
N GLU A 55 32.18 2.43 -5.05
CA GLU A 55 32.73 1.06 -5.07
C GLU A 55 33.62 0.78 -3.86
N ILE A 56 34.42 1.76 -3.41
CA ILE A 56 35.18 1.65 -2.16
C ILE A 56 34.21 1.48 -0.99
N GLY A 57 33.20 2.35 -0.89
CA GLY A 57 32.05 2.18 0.00
C GLY A 57 32.36 2.05 1.50
N THR A 58 33.59 2.34 1.93
CA THR A 58 34.01 2.14 3.34
C THR A 58 33.55 3.28 4.24
N GLU A 59 33.52 3.02 5.55
CA GLU A 59 33.24 4.06 6.56
C GLU A 59 34.22 5.24 6.44
N GLY A 60 35.50 4.97 6.18
CA GLY A 60 36.50 6.02 5.95
C GLY A 60 36.17 6.94 4.76
N ALA A 61 35.63 6.38 3.67
CA ALA A 61 35.18 7.18 2.51
C ALA A 61 33.98 8.06 2.87
N VAL A 62 33.01 7.54 3.64
CA VAL A 62 31.85 8.30 4.11
C VAL A 62 32.28 9.45 5.03
N VAL A 63 33.16 9.19 6.00
CA VAL A 63 33.68 10.22 6.92
C VAL A 63 34.40 11.32 6.15
N ALA A 64 35.29 10.97 5.22
CA ALA A 64 36.03 11.94 4.42
C ALA A 64 35.10 12.84 3.58
N LEU A 65 34.05 12.27 2.98
CA LEU A 65 33.04 13.02 2.22
C LEU A 65 32.22 13.96 3.13
N ILE A 66 31.80 13.50 4.31
CA ILE A 66 31.08 14.32 5.29
C ILE A 66 31.94 15.49 5.78
N GLU A 67 33.21 15.26 6.10
CA GLU A 67 34.14 16.32 6.51
C GLU A 67 34.33 17.35 5.40
N THR A 68 34.43 16.88 4.14
CA THR A 68 34.58 17.76 2.99
C THR A 68 33.35 18.64 2.78
N LEU A 69 32.15 18.10 2.95
CA LEU A 69 30.89 18.84 2.81
C LEU A 69 30.82 20.07 3.74
N LYS A 70 31.46 20.01 4.92
CA LYS A 70 31.46 21.11 5.90
C LYS A 70 32.36 22.29 5.53
N HIS A 71 33.33 22.09 4.65
CA HIS A 71 34.42 23.04 4.39
C HIS A 71 34.55 23.46 2.93
N SER A 72 33.57 23.14 2.10
CA SER A 72 33.63 23.28 0.64
C SER A 72 32.75 24.41 0.10
N GLU A 73 33.06 24.84 -1.13
CA GLU A 73 32.22 25.76 -1.90
C GLU A 73 30.98 25.05 -2.50
N ASP A 74 29.90 25.80 -2.73
CA ASP A 74 28.57 25.34 -3.15
C ASP A 74 28.60 24.29 -4.29
N TYR A 75 29.39 24.52 -5.35
CA TYR A 75 29.45 23.61 -6.50
C TYR A 75 30.09 22.26 -6.15
N PHE A 76 31.08 22.25 -5.26
CA PHE A 76 31.76 21.03 -4.83
C PHE A 76 30.89 20.25 -3.84
N CYS A 77 30.16 20.95 -2.96
CA CYS A 77 29.17 20.36 -2.06
C CYS A 77 28.17 19.48 -2.82
N ARG A 78 27.69 19.92 -4.00
CA ARG A 78 26.79 19.13 -4.84
C ARG A 78 27.38 17.77 -5.22
N ARG A 79 28.64 17.76 -5.67
CA ARG A 79 29.34 16.52 -6.08
C ARG A 79 29.56 15.58 -4.91
N VAL A 80 29.89 16.13 -3.74
CA VAL A 80 30.05 15.38 -2.49
C VAL A 80 28.74 14.73 -2.05
N VAL A 81 27.62 15.47 -2.11
CA VAL A 81 26.28 14.96 -1.81
C VAL A 81 25.88 13.83 -2.76
N GLU A 82 26.17 13.97 -4.06
CA GLU A 82 25.91 12.92 -5.03
C GLU A 82 26.72 11.65 -4.72
N ALA A 83 28.01 11.78 -4.39
CA ALA A 83 28.87 10.66 -4.01
C ALA A 83 28.38 9.94 -2.75
N LEU A 84 27.95 10.68 -1.71
CA LEU A 84 27.35 10.12 -0.50
C LEU A 84 26.09 9.29 -0.82
N GLY A 85 25.25 9.79 -1.73
CA GLY A 85 24.07 9.07 -2.21
C GLY A 85 24.39 7.79 -2.98
N GLN A 86 25.49 7.77 -3.74
CA GLN A 86 25.94 6.56 -4.45
C GLN A 86 26.51 5.51 -3.52
N ILE A 87 27.18 5.92 -2.43
CA ILE A 87 27.64 4.98 -1.39
C ILE A 87 26.44 4.36 -0.66
N GLY A 88 25.37 5.13 -0.42
CA GLY A 88 24.14 4.61 0.17
C GLY A 88 24.23 4.28 1.67
N SER A 89 25.24 4.79 2.38
CA SER A 89 25.42 4.52 3.81
C SER A 89 24.48 5.36 4.69
N GLU A 90 23.83 4.73 5.68
CA GLU A 90 23.00 5.42 6.67
C GLU A 90 23.77 6.46 7.50
N HIS A 91 25.08 6.29 7.64
CA HIS A 91 25.94 7.26 8.34
C HIS A 91 25.95 8.64 7.66
N ALA A 92 25.56 8.72 6.38
CA ALA A 92 25.45 9.97 5.63
C ALA A 92 24.13 10.73 5.89
N ILE A 93 23.12 10.10 6.51
CA ILE A 93 21.76 10.67 6.61
C ILE A 93 21.76 12.04 7.30
N LEU A 94 22.47 12.19 8.42
CA LEU A 94 22.53 13.46 9.15
C LEU A 94 23.18 14.56 8.33
N ALA A 95 24.29 14.27 7.65
CA ALA A 95 24.97 15.23 6.78
C ALA A 95 24.09 15.63 5.58
N LEU A 96 23.36 14.67 5.00
CA LEU A 96 22.41 14.95 3.91
C LEU A 96 21.20 15.77 4.39
N GLN A 97 20.72 15.55 5.61
CA GLN A 97 19.68 16.38 6.22
C GLN A 97 20.14 17.83 6.42
N GLU A 98 21.39 18.04 6.84
CA GLU A 98 21.99 19.38 6.94
C GLU A 98 22.08 20.05 5.55
N ALA A 99 22.46 19.29 4.52
CA ALA A 99 22.54 19.78 3.14
C ALA A 99 21.20 20.27 2.55
N LEU A 100 20.06 19.88 3.13
CA LEU A 100 18.74 20.42 2.76
C LEU A 100 18.60 21.92 3.09
N GLN A 101 19.43 22.46 3.98
CA GLN A 101 19.43 23.88 4.34
C GLN A 101 20.48 24.70 3.57
N HIS A 102 21.14 24.09 2.59
CA HIS A 102 22.19 24.75 1.81
C HIS A 102 21.65 25.92 0.97
N SER A 103 22.49 26.94 0.73
CA SER A 103 22.17 28.14 -0.08
C SER A 103 21.81 27.78 -1.52
N ASP A 104 22.64 26.95 -2.15
CA ASP A 104 22.43 26.44 -3.51
C ASP A 104 21.28 25.43 -3.57
N SER A 105 20.29 25.73 -4.42
CA SER A 105 19.16 24.85 -4.77
C SER A 105 19.62 23.47 -5.22
N SER A 106 20.70 23.43 -5.99
CA SER A 106 21.26 22.20 -6.57
C SER A 106 21.69 21.21 -5.51
N VAL A 107 22.32 21.71 -4.44
CA VAL A 107 22.75 20.91 -3.30
C VAL A 107 21.54 20.36 -2.54
N ARG A 108 20.51 21.19 -2.33
CA ARG A 108 19.30 20.79 -1.60
C ARG A 108 18.56 19.64 -2.26
N TRP A 109 18.25 19.74 -3.56
CA TRP A 109 17.47 18.68 -4.22
C TRP A 109 18.31 17.41 -4.43
N LYS A 110 19.62 17.54 -4.65
CA LYS A 110 20.54 16.39 -4.65
C LYS A 110 20.61 15.68 -3.30
N ALA A 111 20.50 16.40 -2.19
CA ALA A 111 20.46 15.78 -0.87
C ALA A 111 19.20 14.92 -0.69
N VAL A 112 18.05 15.38 -1.19
CA VAL A 112 16.82 14.57 -1.22
C VAL A 112 16.97 13.34 -2.10
N GLU A 113 17.56 13.49 -3.29
CA GLU A 113 17.82 12.35 -4.19
C GLU A 113 18.74 11.32 -3.51
N ALA A 114 19.81 11.77 -2.85
CA ALA A 114 20.73 10.92 -2.11
C ALA A 114 20.05 10.18 -0.95
N LEU A 115 19.20 10.86 -0.17
CA LEU A 115 18.39 10.22 0.87
C LEU A 115 17.46 9.15 0.27
N GLY A 116 16.86 9.42 -0.89
CA GLY A 116 16.05 8.45 -1.63
C GLY A 116 16.85 7.22 -2.10
N LYS A 117 18.12 7.39 -2.48
CA LYS A 117 19.02 6.28 -2.86
C LYS A 117 19.46 5.42 -1.68
N ILE A 118 19.67 6.02 -0.50
CA ILE A 118 19.90 5.28 0.75
C ILE A 118 18.69 4.37 1.02
N GLY A 119 17.47 4.90 0.84
CA GLY A 119 16.26 4.08 0.71
C GLY A 119 15.77 3.39 1.99
N THR A 120 16.32 3.74 3.15
CA THR A 120 15.95 3.13 4.44
C THR A 120 14.74 3.83 5.06
N GLU A 121 13.96 3.14 5.90
CA GLU A 121 12.74 3.73 6.46
C GLU A 121 13.00 4.97 7.32
N SER A 122 14.20 5.07 7.89
CA SER A 122 14.63 6.20 8.72
C SER A 122 14.63 7.54 7.96
N VAL A 123 14.73 7.55 6.63
CA VAL A 123 14.72 8.79 5.83
C VAL A 123 13.31 9.29 5.51
N ILE A 124 12.27 8.45 5.68
CA ILE A 124 10.88 8.77 5.30
C ILE A 124 10.36 10.04 5.97
N PRO A 125 10.53 10.28 7.30
CA PRO A 125 10.06 11.51 7.92
C PRO A 125 10.69 12.77 7.32
N THR A 126 11.97 12.70 6.95
CA THR A 126 12.67 13.79 6.28
C THR A 126 12.11 14.03 4.89
N LEU A 127 11.90 12.98 4.10
CA LEU A 127 11.34 13.10 2.76
C LEU A 127 9.91 13.64 2.78
N ILE A 128 9.07 13.21 3.73
CA ILE A 128 7.73 13.77 3.95
C ILE A 128 7.79 15.26 4.28
N LYS A 129 8.75 15.69 5.11
CA LYS A 129 8.95 17.13 5.39
C LYS A 129 9.39 17.90 4.13
N SER A 130 10.25 17.32 3.31
CA SER A 130 10.74 17.92 2.05
C SER A 130 9.64 18.14 1.01
N LEU A 131 8.50 17.45 1.12
CA LEU A 131 7.31 17.72 0.29
C LEU A 131 6.75 19.14 0.46
N GLN A 132 7.03 19.81 1.58
CA GLN A 132 6.58 21.18 1.87
C GLN A 132 7.69 22.21 1.67
N HIS A 133 8.80 21.83 1.04
CA HIS A 133 9.92 22.71 0.81
C HIS A 133 9.58 23.85 -0.17
N SER A 134 10.13 25.04 0.04
CA SER A 134 9.87 26.20 -0.83
C SER A 134 10.39 26.00 -2.26
N ASP A 135 11.47 25.25 -2.40
CA ASP A 135 12.08 24.87 -3.67
C ASP A 135 11.33 23.73 -4.38
N ASP A 136 10.89 23.97 -5.61
CA ASP A 136 10.13 23.05 -6.44
C ASP A 136 10.90 21.77 -6.77
N TYR A 137 12.22 21.85 -7.00
CA TYR A 137 13.05 20.68 -7.30
C TYR A 137 13.15 19.78 -6.07
N VAL A 138 13.26 20.35 -4.88
CA VAL A 138 13.29 19.60 -3.62
C VAL A 138 11.96 18.86 -3.41
N ARG A 139 10.82 19.49 -3.68
CA ARG A 139 9.50 18.84 -3.58
C ARG A 139 9.37 17.70 -4.58
N LEU A 140 9.77 17.92 -5.83
CA LEU A 140 9.75 16.89 -6.89
C LEU A 140 10.61 15.68 -6.50
N SER A 141 11.86 15.91 -6.12
CA SER A 141 12.78 14.84 -5.70
C SER A 141 12.25 14.07 -4.49
N ALA A 142 11.53 14.74 -3.57
CA ALA A 142 10.95 14.08 -2.41
C ALA A 142 9.81 13.13 -2.80
N VAL A 143 8.96 13.53 -3.74
CA VAL A 143 7.90 12.66 -4.28
C VAL A 143 8.50 11.44 -4.96
N GLU A 144 9.51 11.63 -5.82
CA GLU A 144 10.19 10.52 -6.49
C GLU A 144 10.87 9.57 -5.51
N ALA A 145 11.57 10.10 -4.50
CA ALA A 145 12.23 9.32 -3.47
C ALA A 145 11.23 8.48 -2.66
N LEU A 146 10.12 9.08 -2.22
CA LEU A 146 9.07 8.38 -1.48
C LEU A 146 8.41 7.28 -2.34
N GLY A 147 8.15 7.57 -3.62
CA GLY A 147 7.64 6.58 -4.58
C GLY A 147 8.58 5.37 -4.73
N LYS A 148 9.89 5.62 -4.87
CA LYS A 148 10.93 4.58 -4.98
C LYS A 148 11.06 3.73 -3.71
N ILE A 149 11.04 4.37 -2.54
CA ILE A 149 11.09 3.67 -1.24
C ILE A 149 9.85 2.79 -1.07
N GLY A 150 8.68 3.28 -1.49
CA GLY A 150 7.49 2.45 -1.54
C GLY A 150 6.88 2.15 -0.17
N ASN A 151 7.02 3.05 0.81
CA ASN A 151 6.49 2.86 2.17
C ASN A 151 5.12 3.54 2.34
N GLU A 152 4.15 2.80 2.89
CA GLU A 152 2.75 3.24 3.06
C GLU A 152 2.59 4.53 3.90
N SER A 153 3.54 4.81 4.81
CA SER A 153 3.49 6.00 5.68
C SER A 153 3.55 7.32 4.90
N ALA A 154 4.04 7.28 3.66
CA ALA A 154 4.09 8.44 2.77
C ALA A 154 2.73 8.79 2.12
N LEU A 155 1.82 7.81 2.02
CA LEU A 155 0.55 7.95 1.29
C LEU A 155 -0.30 9.12 1.79
N PRO A 156 -0.55 9.35 3.09
CA PRO A 156 -1.39 10.46 3.54
C PRO A 156 -0.88 11.83 3.05
N SER A 157 0.43 12.02 3.00
CA SER A 157 1.05 13.28 2.58
C SER A 157 0.99 13.46 1.07
N LEU A 158 1.28 12.41 0.30
CA LEU A 158 1.21 12.44 -1.16
C LEU A 158 -0.24 12.62 -1.66
N LEU A 159 -1.21 11.97 -1.01
CA LEU A 159 -2.64 12.14 -1.29
C LEU A 159 -3.09 13.58 -1.11
N ARG A 160 -2.65 14.22 -0.01
CA ARG A 160 -2.97 15.62 0.25
C ARG A 160 -2.41 16.54 -0.84
N LEU A 161 -1.19 16.28 -1.31
CA LEU A 161 -0.61 17.04 -2.42
C LEU A 161 -1.38 16.83 -3.72
N GLN A 162 -1.72 15.59 -4.05
CA GLN A 162 -2.47 15.25 -5.26
C GLN A 162 -3.82 15.96 -5.31
N LEU A 163 -4.52 16.08 -4.18
CA LEU A 163 -5.81 16.78 -4.11
C LEU A 163 -5.67 18.31 -4.22
N GLY A 164 -4.57 18.88 -3.72
CA GLY A 164 -4.34 20.33 -3.77
C GLY A 164 -3.69 20.84 -5.06
N SER A 165 -2.91 19.99 -5.74
CA SER A 165 -2.19 20.30 -6.98
C SER A 165 -1.91 19.01 -7.73
N PRO A 166 -2.91 18.45 -8.44
CA PRO A 166 -2.78 17.17 -9.10
C PRO A 166 -1.69 17.23 -10.16
N ARG A 167 -0.73 16.31 -10.09
CA ARG A 167 0.34 16.17 -11.08
C ARG A 167 0.65 14.70 -11.31
N ASP A 168 0.99 14.34 -12.54
CA ASP A 168 1.20 12.95 -12.94
C ASP A 168 2.24 12.24 -12.08
N TYR A 169 3.39 12.88 -11.82
CA TYR A 169 4.46 12.28 -11.03
C TYR A 169 4.09 12.02 -9.56
N ILE A 170 3.14 12.78 -8.98
CA ILE A 170 2.64 12.54 -7.62
C ILE A 170 1.74 11.31 -7.61
N ARG A 171 0.85 11.23 -8.60
CA ARG A 171 -0.01 10.07 -8.84
C ARG A 171 0.82 8.81 -9.09
N ASP A 172 1.86 8.88 -9.91
CA ASP A 172 2.74 7.75 -10.23
C ASP A 172 3.49 7.25 -8.98
N ALA A 173 3.98 8.16 -8.15
CA ALA A 173 4.60 7.81 -6.87
C ALA A 173 3.61 7.12 -5.92
N ILE A 174 2.36 7.59 -5.88
CA ILE A 174 1.31 6.95 -5.09
C ILE A 174 1.04 5.54 -5.63
N PHE A 175 0.85 5.38 -6.95
CA PHE A 175 0.64 4.06 -7.55
C PHE A 175 1.80 3.10 -7.29
N ALA A 176 3.05 3.56 -7.37
CA ALA A 176 4.22 2.73 -7.10
C ALA A 176 4.23 2.22 -5.64
N ILE A 177 3.93 3.10 -4.67
CA ILE A 177 3.81 2.70 -3.25
C ILE A 177 2.65 1.70 -3.10
N GLN A 178 1.53 1.96 -3.74
CA GLN A 178 0.33 1.15 -3.70
C GLN A 178 0.54 -0.25 -4.25
N GLU A 179 1.14 -0.37 -5.43
CA GLU A 179 1.51 -1.65 -6.03
C GLU A 179 2.43 -2.45 -5.09
N ARG A 180 3.47 -1.81 -4.55
CA ARG A 180 4.45 -2.46 -3.66
C ARG A 180 3.85 -2.88 -2.32
N CYS A 181 2.99 -2.05 -1.74
CA CYS A 181 2.29 -2.34 -0.49
C CYS A 181 1.05 -3.23 -0.71
N GLN A 182 0.76 -3.63 -1.95
CA GLN A 182 -0.49 -4.31 -2.29
C GLN A 182 -1.72 -3.57 -1.74
N PHE A 183 -1.72 -2.24 -1.82
CA PHE A 183 -2.77 -1.35 -1.36
C PHE A 183 -3.36 -0.66 -2.57
N TYR A 184 -4.65 -0.81 -2.88
CA TYR A 184 -5.26 -0.20 -4.06
C TYR A 184 -6.19 0.94 -3.65
N ASN A 185 -5.99 2.14 -4.21
CA ASN A 185 -6.90 3.26 -3.98
C ASN A 185 -7.67 3.59 -5.26
N TYR A 186 -8.89 3.05 -5.33
CA TYR A 186 -9.79 3.20 -6.47
C TYR A 186 -10.04 4.67 -6.86
N ASN A 187 -10.11 5.60 -5.89
CA ASN A 187 -10.35 7.02 -6.21
C ASN A 187 -9.16 7.66 -6.96
N ILE A 188 -7.93 7.21 -6.72
CA ILE A 188 -6.75 7.67 -7.47
C ILE A 188 -6.64 6.97 -8.81
N TYR A 189 -6.99 5.68 -8.84
CA TYR A 189 -7.10 4.93 -10.09
C TYR A 189 -8.04 5.62 -11.07
N GLN A 190 -9.24 5.99 -10.61
CA GLN A 190 -10.21 6.74 -11.39
C GLN A 190 -9.68 8.11 -11.84
N LEU A 191 -9.05 8.89 -10.95
CA LEU A 191 -8.38 10.15 -11.33
C LEU A 191 -7.29 9.97 -12.41
N GLY A 192 -6.66 8.79 -12.45
CA GLY A 192 -5.63 8.47 -13.42
C GLY A 192 -6.13 8.08 -14.82
N GLN A 193 -7.42 7.75 -14.96
CA GLN A 193 -8.03 7.40 -16.24
C GLN A 193 -8.70 8.59 -16.94
N VAL A 194 -8.88 9.72 -16.25
CA VAL A 194 -9.50 10.92 -16.83
C VAL A 194 -8.46 11.76 -17.55
N SER A 195 -8.60 11.95 -18.86
CA SER A 195 -7.95 13.05 -19.58
C SER A 195 -8.51 14.37 -19.06
N PHE A 196 -7.65 15.22 -18.47
CA PHE A 196 -8.06 16.51 -17.91
C PHE A 196 -8.72 17.41 -18.97
N ASP A 197 -10.06 17.36 -19.04
CA ASP A 197 -10.89 18.38 -19.65
C ASP A 197 -11.35 19.31 -18.51
N GLU A 198 -11.04 20.61 -18.62
CA GLU A 198 -11.23 21.65 -17.59
C GLU A 198 -12.72 21.96 -17.28
N SER A 199 -13.65 21.15 -17.77
CA SER A 199 -15.10 21.42 -17.75
C SER A 199 -15.92 20.62 -16.72
N ILE A 200 -15.29 19.87 -15.81
CA ILE A 200 -16.03 19.12 -14.77
C ILE A 200 -16.28 20.00 -13.52
N PRO A 201 -17.52 20.12 -13.02
CA PRO A 201 -17.86 20.95 -11.87
C PRO A 201 -17.14 20.49 -10.59
N GLN A 202 -16.65 21.47 -9.83
CA GLN A 202 -15.81 21.32 -8.64
C GLN A 202 -16.31 20.26 -7.66
N LEU A 203 -15.48 19.22 -7.44
CA LEU A 203 -15.52 18.24 -6.35
C LEU A 203 -15.25 18.91 -4.98
N SER A 204 -16.10 19.88 -4.61
CA SER A 204 -16.01 20.65 -3.37
C SER A 204 -16.69 19.97 -2.17
N SER A 205 -17.30 18.78 -2.33
CA SER A 205 -18.06 18.10 -1.27
C SER A 205 -17.35 16.95 -0.56
N VAL A 206 -16.11 16.59 -0.93
CA VAL A 206 -15.35 15.53 -0.22
C VAL A 206 -14.02 16.06 0.30
N THR A 207 -14.11 17.06 1.18
CA THR A 207 -12.96 17.48 1.99
C THR A 207 -12.95 16.69 3.30
N TYR A 208 -12.22 15.57 3.33
CA TYR A 208 -11.77 14.99 4.60
C TYR A 208 -10.78 15.96 5.24
N ASN A 209 -11.29 16.76 6.19
CA ASN A 209 -10.56 17.85 6.83
C ASN A 209 -9.63 17.28 7.92
N LEU A 210 -8.38 16.99 7.55
CA LEU A 210 -7.40 16.32 8.41
C LEU A 210 -6.71 17.23 9.46
N ASN A 211 -7.04 18.53 9.57
CA ASN A 211 -6.32 19.47 10.44
C ASN A 211 -7.24 20.45 11.23
N LYS A 212 -8.16 19.96 12.07
CA LYS A 212 -8.78 20.83 13.11
C LYS A 212 -9.00 20.08 14.43
N PRO A 213 -8.56 20.61 15.59
CA PRO A 213 -9.08 20.17 16.88
C PRO A 213 -10.57 20.54 16.93
N ARG A 214 -11.42 19.61 17.38
CA ARG A 214 -12.87 19.81 17.50
C ARG A 214 -13.16 21.03 18.38
N GLU A 215 -13.62 22.13 17.77
CA GLU A 215 -14.46 23.10 18.46
C GLU A 215 -15.92 22.73 18.22
N SER A 216 -16.63 22.63 19.33
CA SER A 216 -18.02 22.22 19.46
C SER A 216 -18.99 23.21 18.83
N SER A 217 -19.69 22.78 17.78
CA SER A 217 -20.97 23.39 17.38
C SER A 217 -21.91 22.32 16.84
N GLN A 218 -22.75 21.85 17.77
CA GLN A 218 -23.99 21.09 17.65
C GLN A 218 -24.52 20.80 16.24
N LEU A 219 -24.22 19.60 15.73
CA LEU A 219 -25.14 18.84 14.89
C LEU A 219 -25.56 17.59 15.67
N LYS A 220 -26.87 17.34 15.68
CA LYS A 220 -27.58 16.41 16.54
C LYS A 220 -26.98 15.00 16.54
N THR A 221 -26.78 14.48 17.75
CA THR A 221 -26.44 13.10 18.07
C THR A 221 -27.58 12.13 17.75
N SER A 222 -27.29 11.12 16.92
CA SER A 222 -27.95 9.81 16.88
C SER A 222 -27.10 8.90 15.97
N SER A 223 -26.52 7.76 16.35
CA SER A 223 -26.43 6.99 17.59
C SER A 223 -25.01 6.40 17.66
N ASP A 224 -24.59 5.88 18.81
CA ASP A 224 -23.42 5.00 18.90
C ASP A 224 -23.57 3.82 17.90
N THR A 225 -23.01 3.93 16.70
CA THR A 225 -22.89 2.79 15.78
C THR A 225 -21.85 1.86 16.39
N VAL A 226 -22.32 0.84 17.10
CA VAL A 226 -21.46 -0.21 17.65
C VAL A 226 -20.78 -0.91 16.48
N MET A 227 -19.49 -0.70 16.38
CA MET A 227 -18.61 -1.28 15.37
C MET A 227 -18.74 -2.80 15.36
N LYS A 228 -19.19 -3.36 14.24
CA LYS A 228 -19.44 -4.79 14.09
C LYS A 228 -18.14 -5.52 13.85
N LYS A 229 -17.92 -6.65 14.53
CA LYS A 229 -16.80 -7.55 14.27
C LYS A 229 -17.11 -8.45 13.08
N ILE A 230 -16.20 -8.50 12.13
CA ILE A 230 -16.33 -9.19 10.84
C ILE A 230 -15.25 -10.27 10.77
N LEU A 231 -15.68 -11.53 10.64
CA LEU A 231 -14.78 -12.66 10.41
C LEU A 231 -14.80 -13.01 8.92
N VAL A 232 -13.67 -12.89 8.25
CA VAL A 232 -13.49 -13.32 6.86
C VAL A 232 -12.86 -14.72 6.84
N LEU A 233 -13.55 -15.65 6.17
CA LEU A 233 -13.15 -17.04 6.00
C LEU A 233 -12.82 -17.27 4.53
N ALA A 234 -11.56 -17.59 4.25
CA ALA A 234 -11.03 -17.77 2.91
C ALA A 234 -10.62 -19.23 2.69
N ALA A 235 -11.22 -19.91 1.71
CA ALA A 235 -10.85 -21.26 1.29
C ALA A 235 -10.22 -21.25 -0.10
N ASN A 236 -9.00 -21.76 -0.25
CA ASN A 236 -8.33 -21.90 -1.55
C ASN A 236 -7.62 -23.26 -1.67
N PRO A 237 -8.39 -24.37 -1.73
CA PRO A 237 -7.83 -25.71 -1.73
C PRO A 237 -6.92 -25.99 -2.93
N LYS A 238 -5.97 -26.90 -2.75
CA LYS A 238 -5.14 -27.39 -3.86
C LYS A 238 -6.01 -28.16 -4.84
N GLY A 239 -5.92 -27.80 -6.13
CA GLY A 239 -6.64 -28.48 -7.20
C GLY A 239 -7.85 -27.71 -7.75
N THR A 240 -8.28 -26.64 -7.07
CA THR A 240 -9.29 -25.71 -7.58
C THR A 240 -8.67 -24.60 -8.43
N SER A 241 -9.48 -23.87 -9.19
CA SER A 241 -9.06 -22.59 -9.77
C SER A 241 -8.61 -21.64 -8.65
N GLN A 242 -7.53 -20.91 -8.91
CA GLN A 242 -7.01 -19.92 -7.98
C GLN A 242 -7.96 -18.72 -7.94
N LEU A 243 -8.70 -18.59 -6.85
CA LEU A 243 -9.60 -17.46 -6.62
C LEU A 243 -8.80 -16.21 -6.23
N ARG A 244 -9.28 -15.03 -6.61
CA ARG A 244 -8.74 -13.72 -6.19
C ARG A 244 -9.12 -13.35 -4.75
N VAL A 245 -9.02 -14.31 -3.82
CA VAL A 245 -9.45 -14.15 -2.42
C VAL A 245 -8.70 -13.03 -1.70
N GLU A 246 -7.42 -12.84 -2.02
CA GLU A 246 -6.59 -11.76 -1.47
C GLU A 246 -7.01 -10.37 -1.97
N GLU A 247 -7.52 -10.28 -3.19
CA GLU A 247 -8.00 -9.02 -3.78
C GLU A 247 -9.31 -8.61 -3.13
N GLU A 248 -10.26 -9.54 -3.02
CA GLU A 248 -11.56 -9.30 -2.38
C GLU A 248 -11.41 -8.89 -0.91
N GLU A 249 -10.63 -9.64 -0.14
CA GLU A 249 -10.37 -9.33 1.27
C GLU A 249 -9.78 -7.94 1.46
N ARG A 250 -8.82 -7.57 0.61
CA ARG A 250 -8.15 -6.27 0.66
C ARG A 250 -9.14 -5.14 0.42
N GLU A 251 -10.01 -5.28 -0.58
CA GLU A 251 -11.06 -4.32 -0.88
C GLU A 251 -12.02 -4.17 0.31
N ILE A 252 -12.50 -5.28 0.88
CA ILE A 252 -13.37 -5.28 2.07
C ILE A 252 -12.71 -4.52 3.24
N LYS A 253 -11.45 -4.87 3.55
CA LYS A 253 -10.69 -4.23 4.63
C LYS A 253 -10.56 -2.73 4.42
N GLU A 254 -10.29 -2.30 3.20
CA GLU A 254 -10.12 -0.88 2.89
C GLU A 254 -11.42 -0.09 3.02
N ARG A 255 -12.56 -0.60 2.51
CA ARG A 255 -13.85 0.10 2.64
C ARG A 255 -14.26 0.27 4.10
N LEU A 256 -14.07 -0.76 4.90
CA LEU A 256 -14.33 -0.72 6.33
C LEU A 256 -13.39 0.27 7.02
N ARG A 257 -12.08 0.25 6.71
CA ARG A 257 -11.11 1.21 7.24
C ARG A 257 -11.53 2.65 6.94
N LEU A 258 -11.92 2.94 5.70
CA LEU A 258 -12.41 4.24 5.26
C LEU A 258 -13.69 4.67 5.98
N ALA A 259 -14.55 3.72 6.32
CA ALA A 259 -15.75 3.94 7.14
C ALA A 259 -15.47 4.09 8.64
N GLY A 260 -14.20 4.16 9.06
CA GLY A 260 -13.82 4.36 10.45
C GLY A 260 -13.70 3.06 11.26
N TYR A 261 -13.78 1.89 10.63
CA TYR A 261 -13.68 0.61 11.34
C TYR A 261 -12.28 0.36 11.96
N GLY A 262 -11.23 1.05 11.49
CA GLY A 262 -9.86 0.84 11.99
C GLY A 262 -9.32 -0.58 11.73
N LYS A 263 -8.19 -0.95 12.34
CA LYS A 263 -7.53 -2.25 12.11
C LYS A 263 -8.15 -3.44 12.87
N VAL A 264 -8.98 -3.19 13.89
CA VAL A 264 -9.34 -4.18 14.95
C VAL A 264 -10.63 -5.00 14.70
N PRO A 265 -11.68 -4.53 14.01
CA PRO A 265 -12.94 -5.27 13.93
C PRO A 265 -12.93 -6.35 12.85
N ILE A 266 -11.80 -6.61 12.19
CA ILE A 266 -11.71 -7.62 11.13
C ILE A 266 -10.69 -8.68 11.54
N ASN A 267 -11.12 -9.94 11.56
CA ASN A 267 -10.23 -11.08 11.68
C ASN A 267 -10.33 -11.94 10.42
N LYS A 268 -9.21 -12.54 10.01
CA LYS A 268 -9.15 -13.45 8.87
C LYS A 268 -8.71 -14.83 9.33
N THR A 269 -9.31 -15.84 8.72
CA THR A 269 -8.77 -17.19 8.74
C THR A 269 -8.51 -17.60 7.29
N GLU A 270 -7.24 -17.88 6.96
CA GLU A 270 -6.81 -18.45 5.68
C GLU A 270 -6.88 -19.96 5.71
N ALA A 271 -6.94 -20.59 4.53
CA ALA A 271 -6.83 -22.03 4.36
C ALA A 271 -7.82 -22.80 5.27
N THR A 272 -9.05 -22.28 5.37
CA THR A 272 -9.95 -22.63 6.47
C THR A 272 -10.29 -24.12 6.46
N ARG A 273 -9.83 -24.82 7.49
CA ARG A 273 -10.34 -26.15 7.83
C ARG A 273 -11.59 -25.98 8.69
N PRO A 274 -12.52 -26.94 8.69
CA PRO A 274 -13.74 -26.83 9.50
C PRO A 274 -13.49 -26.55 10.99
N ARG A 275 -12.40 -27.06 11.55
CA ARG A 275 -12.00 -26.81 12.95
C ARG A 275 -11.51 -25.38 13.21
N ASP A 276 -10.88 -24.76 12.21
CA ASP A 276 -10.31 -23.42 12.33
C ASP A 276 -11.45 -22.38 12.40
N ILE A 277 -12.57 -22.66 11.70
CA ILE A 277 -13.79 -21.86 11.76
C ILE A 277 -14.38 -21.87 13.17
N GLN A 278 -14.51 -23.05 13.79
CA GLN A 278 -15.05 -23.16 15.15
C GLN A 278 -14.22 -22.36 16.14
N GLN A 279 -12.89 -22.48 16.06
CA GLN A 279 -11.97 -21.75 16.91
C GLN A 279 -12.09 -20.23 16.70
N ALA A 280 -12.08 -19.78 15.44
CA ALA A 280 -12.21 -18.36 15.09
C ALA A 280 -13.54 -17.76 15.57
N MET A 281 -14.65 -18.51 15.46
CA MET A 281 -15.96 -18.07 15.95
C MET A 281 -16.00 -17.90 17.47
N VAL A 282 -15.35 -18.80 18.21
CA VAL A 282 -15.25 -18.73 19.68
C VAL A 282 -14.37 -17.56 20.13
N ASP A 283 -13.20 -17.40 19.52
CA ASP A 283 -12.21 -16.41 19.93
C ASP A 283 -12.63 -14.99 19.56
N PHE A 284 -13.12 -14.82 18.32
CA PHE A 284 -13.36 -13.51 17.77
C PHE A 284 -14.77 -12.98 18.06
N LYS A 285 -15.75 -13.88 18.23
CA LYS A 285 -17.17 -13.57 18.45
C LYS A 285 -17.71 -12.54 17.43
N PRO A 286 -17.68 -12.87 16.13
CA PRO A 286 -18.11 -11.95 15.08
C PRO A 286 -19.62 -11.69 15.11
N GLN A 287 -20.01 -10.49 14.68
CA GLN A 287 -21.38 -10.17 14.27
C GLN A 287 -21.63 -10.52 12.82
N ILE A 288 -20.59 -10.51 11.98
CA ILE A 288 -20.70 -10.80 10.56
C ILE A 288 -19.68 -11.87 10.20
N VAL A 289 -20.09 -12.89 9.47
CA VAL A 289 -19.19 -13.90 8.89
C VAL A 289 -19.26 -13.83 7.38
N HIS A 290 -18.12 -13.61 6.74
CA HIS A 290 -17.99 -13.55 5.29
C HIS A 290 -17.19 -14.76 4.82
N PHE A 291 -17.77 -15.60 3.97
CA PHE A 291 -17.09 -16.73 3.36
C PHE A 291 -16.75 -16.42 1.90
N ILE A 292 -15.47 -16.55 1.55
CA ILE A 292 -14.95 -16.43 0.19
C ILE A 292 -14.41 -17.81 -0.21
N GLY A 293 -14.99 -18.41 -1.23
CA GLY A 293 -14.53 -19.73 -1.66
C GLY A 293 -15.43 -20.39 -2.68
N HIS A 294 -15.20 -21.69 -2.87
CA HIS A 294 -15.96 -22.50 -3.82
C HIS A 294 -17.21 -23.09 -3.17
N GLY A 295 -18.29 -23.15 -3.94
CA GLY A 295 -19.50 -23.88 -3.57
C GLY A 295 -19.74 -25.04 -4.52
N ALA A 296 -20.34 -26.10 -4.00
CA ALA A 296 -20.68 -27.31 -4.74
C ALA A 296 -22.21 -27.51 -4.79
N GLY A 297 -22.95 -26.41 -4.93
CA GLY A 297 -24.41 -26.44 -4.94
C GLY A 297 -24.98 -27.08 -3.68
N GLN A 298 -25.81 -28.12 -3.85
CA GLN A 298 -26.46 -28.80 -2.72
C GLN A 298 -25.48 -29.55 -1.81
N ASP A 299 -24.30 -29.92 -2.31
CA ASP A 299 -23.33 -30.73 -1.58
C ASP A 299 -22.59 -29.95 -0.48
N GLY A 300 -22.62 -28.61 -0.54
CA GLY A 300 -22.04 -27.75 0.49
C GLY A 300 -21.06 -26.71 -0.02
N LEU A 301 -20.25 -26.20 0.90
CA LEU A 301 -19.12 -25.33 0.60
C LEU A 301 -17.82 -26.14 0.66
N VAL A 302 -16.86 -25.76 -0.17
CA VAL A 302 -15.56 -26.41 -0.25
C VAL A 302 -14.59 -25.73 0.71
N PHE A 303 -14.01 -26.52 1.61
CA PHE A 303 -13.00 -26.12 2.57
C PHE A 303 -11.69 -26.88 2.33
N GLU A 304 -10.69 -26.66 3.19
CA GLU A 304 -9.45 -27.42 3.18
C GLU A 304 -9.41 -28.50 4.25
N ASP A 305 -8.72 -29.60 3.96
CA ASP A 305 -8.36 -30.61 4.93
C ASP A 305 -6.95 -30.40 5.53
N ALA A 306 -6.47 -31.38 6.30
CA ALA A 306 -5.17 -31.34 6.95
C ALA A 306 -3.96 -31.25 5.99
N ILE A 307 -4.14 -31.57 4.71
CA ILE A 307 -3.10 -31.57 3.68
C ILE A 307 -3.34 -30.52 2.57
N GLY A 308 -4.41 -29.72 2.73
CA GLY A 308 -4.79 -28.64 1.82
C GLY A 308 -5.59 -29.10 0.61
N GLN A 309 -6.22 -30.28 0.67
CA GLN A 309 -7.12 -30.79 -0.36
C GLN A 309 -8.56 -30.34 -0.09
N GLU A 310 -9.42 -30.45 -1.10
CA GLU A 310 -10.84 -30.14 -1.00
C GLU A 310 -11.54 -30.99 0.08
N LYS A 311 -12.30 -30.30 0.93
CA LYS A 311 -13.15 -30.88 1.96
C LYS A 311 -14.53 -30.25 1.91
N LEU A 312 -15.52 -30.99 1.42
CA LEU A 312 -16.90 -30.54 1.44
C LEU A 312 -17.46 -30.49 2.87
N VAL A 313 -18.19 -29.42 3.17
CA VAL A 313 -18.99 -29.26 4.39
C VAL A 313 -20.42 -28.97 4.00
N THR A 314 -21.32 -29.86 4.43
CA THR A 314 -22.73 -29.83 4.01
C THR A 314 -23.50 -28.65 4.60
N SER A 315 -24.63 -28.34 3.97
CA SER A 315 -25.59 -27.32 4.42
C SER A 315 -26.06 -27.55 5.86
N GLU A 316 -26.30 -28.80 6.25
CA GLU A 316 -26.74 -29.18 7.61
C GLU A 316 -25.63 -28.93 8.63
N ALA A 317 -24.38 -29.22 8.28
CA ALA A 317 -23.24 -29.00 9.16
C ALA A 317 -23.01 -27.50 9.39
N LEU A 318 -23.08 -26.68 8.33
CA LEU A 318 -22.99 -25.23 8.41
C LEU A 318 -24.15 -24.63 9.22
N ALA A 319 -25.39 -25.05 8.95
CA ALA A 319 -26.56 -24.60 9.71
C ALA A 319 -26.44 -24.97 11.20
N SER A 320 -25.95 -26.17 11.51
CA SER A 320 -25.72 -26.63 12.88
C SER A 320 -24.64 -25.80 13.57
N LEU A 321 -23.57 -25.42 12.87
CA LEU A 321 -22.54 -24.51 13.38
C LEU A 321 -23.15 -23.15 13.71
N PHE A 322 -23.80 -22.48 12.76
CA PHE A 322 -24.36 -21.15 12.96
C PHE A 322 -25.50 -21.13 13.99
N LYS A 323 -26.24 -22.22 14.17
CA LYS A 323 -27.19 -22.40 15.27
C LYS A 323 -26.53 -22.21 16.64
N LEU A 324 -25.27 -22.61 16.82
CA LEU A 324 -24.56 -22.43 18.10
C LEU A 324 -24.22 -20.95 18.37
N PHE A 325 -24.06 -20.16 17.32
CA PHE A 325 -23.59 -18.76 17.40
C PHE A 325 -24.68 -17.73 17.10
N TYR A 326 -25.96 -18.14 17.00
CA TYR A 326 -27.08 -17.27 16.61
C TYR A 326 -27.27 -16.02 17.48
N ALA A 327 -26.80 -16.06 18.73
CA ALA A 327 -26.89 -14.93 19.66
C ALA A 327 -25.86 -13.83 19.37
N HIS A 328 -24.81 -14.13 18.61
CA HIS A 328 -23.71 -13.19 18.34
C HIS A 328 -23.61 -12.84 16.87
N VAL A 329 -23.89 -13.80 15.96
CA VAL A 329 -23.85 -13.61 14.51
C VAL A 329 -25.19 -13.06 14.03
N GLU A 330 -25.15 -11.88 13.43
CA GLU A 330 -26.29 -11.16 12.89
C GLU A 330 -26.44 -11.42 11.39
N CYS A 331 -25.32 -11.51 10.67
CA CYS A 331 -25.28 -11.66 9.22
C CYS A 331 -24.20 -12.66 8.76
N VAL A 332 -24.53 -13.45 7.74
CA VAL A 332 -23.60 -14.33 7.03
C VAL A 332 -23.61 -13.99 5.54
N VAL A 333 -22.45 -13.84 4.92
CA VAL A 333 -22.30 -13.65 3.48
C VAL A 333 -21.55 -14.85 2.91
N LEU A 334 -22.18 -15.59 2.00
CA LEU A 334 -21.60 -16.74 1.31
C LEU A 334 -21.26 -16.34 -0.13
N ASN A 335 -20.06 -15.82 -0.35
CA ASN A 335 -19.58 -15.46 -1.67
C ASN A 335 -18.95 -16.70 -2.34
N ALA A 336 -19.82 -17.65 -2.68
CA ALA A 336 -19.46 -18.93 -3.26
C ALA A 336 -20.54 -19.39 -4.22
N CYS A 337 -20.14 -20.01 -5.33
CA CYS A 337 -21.05 -20.48 -6.37
C CYS A 337 -22.16 -21.37 -5.82
N TYR A 338 -23.41 -21.13 -6.26
CA TYR A 338 -24.59 -21.93 -5.87
C TYR A 338 -24.81 -22.07 -4.35
N SER A 339 -24.37 -21.08 -3.56
CA SER A 339 -24.48 -21.11 -2.09
C SER A 339 -25.88 -20.81 -1.53
N GLU A 340 -26.89 -20.62 -2.39
CA GLU A 340 -28.29 -20.40 -2.00
C GLU A 340 -28.82 -21.47 -1.03
N PHE A 341 -28.54 -22.75 -1.29
CA PHE A 341 -29.02 -23.85 -0.44
C PHE A 341 -28.47 -23.76 0.99
N GLN A 342 -27.19 -23.40 1.14
CA GLN A 342 -26.58 -23.17 2.44
C GLN A 342 -27.13 -21.90 3.08
N ALA A 343 -27.36 -20.85 2.30
CA ALA A 343 -27.95 -19.62 2.79
C ALA A 343 -29.35 -19.86 3.39
N GLU A 344 -30.19 -20.66 2.72
CA GLU A 344 -31.50 -21.05 3.24
C GLU A 344 -31.42 -21.87 4.53
N ALA A 345 -30.49 -22.82 4.60
CA ALA A 345 -30.29 -23.64 5.79
C ALA A 345 -29.82 -22.80 7.00
N ILE A 346 -28.88 -21.87 6.78
CA ILE A 346 -28.35 -20.98 7.81
C ILE A 346 -29.37 -19.92 8.23
N ALA A 347 -30.19 -19.41 7.30
CA ALA A 347 -31.22 -18.40 7.56
C ALA A 347 -32.34 -18.90 8.49
N ARG A 348 -32.46 -20.20 8.73
CA ARG A 348 -33.32 -20.75 9.81
C ARG A 348 -32.83 -20.32 11.20
N HIS A 349 -31.56 -19.98 11.31
CA HIS A 349 -30.88 -19.69 12.58
C HIS A 349 -30.37 -18.25 12.68
N ILE A 350 -29.88 -17.67 11.58
CA ILE A 350 -29.30 -16.32 11.51
C ILE A 350 -30.25 -15.35 10.80
N ASN A 351 -30.33 -14.10 11.26
CA ASN A 351 -31.30 -13.12 10.79
C ASN A 351 -31.13 -12.77 9.31
N TYR A 352 -29.88 -12.61 8.86
CA TYR A 352 -29.55 -12.20 7.50
C TYR A 352 -28.52 -13.14 6.90
N VAL A 353 -28.83 -13.74 5.76
CA VAL A 353 -27.87 -14.57 5.04
C VAL A 353 -27.88 -14.24 3.56
N VAL A 354 -26.75 -13.80 3.03
CA VAL A 354 -26.56 -13.65 1.59
C VAL A 354 -25.96 -14.93 1.04
N GLY A 355 -26.53 -15.47 -0.02
CA GLY A 355 -25.96 -16.55 -0.81
C GLY A 355 -26.00 -16.22 -2.30
N MET A 356 -25.51 -17.14 -3.13
CA MET A 356 -25.48 -17.01 -4.59
C MET A 356 -26.40 -18.05 -5.22
N SER A 357 -27.34 -17.59 -6.05
CA SER A 357 -28.30 -18.47 -6.75
C SER A 357 -27.66 -19.31 -7.86
N GLN A 358 -26.52 -18.85 -8.36
CA GLN A 358 -25.77 -19.47 -9.47
C GLN A 358 -24.26 -19.26 -9.28
N ASP A 359 -23.47 -19.61 -10.29
CA ASP A 359 -22.06 -19.25 -10.36
C ASP A 359 -21.88 -17.72 -10.32
N ILE A 360 -20.94 -17.26 -9.51
CA ILE A 360 -20.53 -15.86 -9.43
C ILE A 360 -19.06 -15.75 -9.81
N GLY A 361 -18.72 -14.85 -10.73
CA GLY A 361 -17.33 -14.59 -11.10
C GLY A 361 -16.63 -13.70 -10.07
N ASP A 362 -15.30 -13.83 -9.94
CA ASP A 362 -14.49 -13.02 -9.02
C ASP A 362 -14.77 -11.50 -9.11
N PRO A 363 -14.92 -10.87 -10.30
CA PRO A 363 -15.23 -9.43 -10.36
C PRO A 363 -16.58 -9.09 -9.72
N ALA A 364 -17.62 -9.90 -9.97
CA ALA A 364 -18.95 -9.68 -9.38
C ALA A 364 -18.93 -9.90 -7.86
N ALA A 365 -18.21 -10.92 -7.39
CA ALA A 365 -18.02 -11.22 -5.98
C ALA A 365 -17.35 -10.05 -5.25
N ILE A 366 -16.28 -9.48 -5.82
CA ILE A 366 -15.57 -8.32 -5.27
C ILE A 366 -16.47 -7.09 -5.21
N GLU A 367 -17.15 -6.75 -6.31
CA GLU A 367 -18.02 -5.56 -6.37
C GLU A 367 -19.20 -5.66 -5.40
N PHE A 368 -19.79 -6.86 -5.26
CA PHE A 368 -20.80 -7.11 -4.24
C PHE A 368 -20.28 -6.75 -2.84
N SER A 369 -19.14 -7.33 -2.48
CA SER A 369 -18.50 -7.16 -1.18
C SER A 369 -18.16 -5.70 -0.91
N VAL A 370 -17.63 -4.98 -1.91
CA VAL A 370 -17.33 -3.55 -1.81
C VAL A 370 -18.59 -2.75 -1.50
N GLY A 371 -19.65 -2.88 -2.29
CA GLY A 371 -20.91 -2.16 -2.07
C GLY A 371 -21.54 -2.49 -0.73
N PHE A 372 -21.54 -3.78 -0.36
CA PHE A 372 -22.08 -4.26 0.90
C PHE A 372 -21.40 -3.63 2.12
N TYR A 373 -20.07 -3.63 2.15
CA TYR A 373 -19.33 -3.08 3.30
C TYR A 373 -19.21 -1.56 3.30
N ILE A 374 -19.41 -0.87 2.17
CA ILE A 374 -19.60 0.59 2.14
C ILE A 374 -20.85 0.97 2.94
N ALA A 375 -21.98 0.31 2.67
CA ALA A 375 -23.24 0.54 3.37
C ALA A 375 -23.14 0.23 4.87
N LEU A 376 -22.60 -0.94 5.23
CA LEU A 376 -22.43 -1.29 6.64
C LEU A 376 -21.45 -0.36 7.38
N GLY A 377 -20.41 0.08 6.67
CA GLY A 377 -19.50 1.10 7.15
C GLY A 377 -20.22 2.42 7.47
N ALA A 378 -21.17 2.82 6.62
CA ALA A 378 -22.00 4.00 6.82
C ALA A 378 -23.09 3.83 7.91
N GLY A 379 -23.24 2.63 8.47
CA GLY A 379 -24.24 2.34 9.51
C GLY A 379 -25.63 1.98 8.96
N GLU A 380 -25.72 1.64 7.67
CA GLU A 380 -26.98 1.24 7.02
C GLU A 380 -27.41 -0.19 7.39
N SER A 381 -28.65 -0.54 7.07
CA SER A 381 -29.21 -1.87 7.31
C SER A 381 -28.57 -2.95 6.43
N TYR A 382 -28.69 -4.22 6.83
CA TYR A 382 -28.23 -5.36 6.02
C TYR A 382 -28.96 -5.46 4.68
N GLU A 383 -30.24 -5.07 4.64
CA GLU A 383 -31.00 -4.95 3.41
C GLU A 383 -30.43 -3.92 2.46
N PHE A 384 -30.18 -2.71 2.96
CA PHE A 384 -29.63 -1.65 2.14
C PHE A 384 -28.21 -2.01 1.68
N ALA A 385 -27.42 -2.63 2.55
CA ALA A 385 -26.10 -3.15 2.20
C ALA A 385 -26.17 -4.20 1.09
N TYR A 386 -27.11 -5.12 1.16
CA TYR A 386 -27.36 -6.09 0.09
C TYR A 386 -27.74 -5.40 -1.23
N GLU A 387 -28.70 -4.47 -1.20
CA GLU A 387 -29.13 -3.72 -2.39
C GLU A 387 -28.00 -2.90 -3.00
N LEU A 388 -27.17 -2.25 -2.18
CA LEU A 388 -26.01 -1.50 -2.63
C LEU A 388 -24.93 -2.41 -3.22
N GLY A 389 -24.71 -3.59 -2.64
CA GLY A 389 -23.82 -4.61 -3.20
C GLY A 389 -24.27 -5.05 -4.60
N CYS A 390 -25.55 -5.40 -4.77
CA CYS A 390 -26.11 -5.74 -6.08
C CYS A 390 -26.00 -4.56 -7.07
N ASN A 391 -26.25 -3.33 -6.61
CA ASN A 391 -26.14 -2.14 -7.45
C ASN A 391 -24.69 -1.88 -7.89
N ALA A 392 -23.70 -2.12 -7.03
CA ALA A 392 -22.28 -1.97 -7.39
C ALA A 392 -21.90 -2.87 -8.57
N ILE A 393 -22.30 -4.15 -8.53
CA ILE A 393 -22.12 -5.09 -9.66
C ILE A 393 -22.78 -4.56 -10.94
N GLN A 394 -23.99 -4.03 -10.82
CA GLN A 394 -24.75 -3.50 -11.96
C GLN A 394 -24.10 -2.25 -12.57
N LEU A 395 -23.54 -1.36 -11.74
CA LEU A 395 -22.88 -0.13 -12.19
C LEU A 395 -21.58 -0.42 -12.97
N GLU A 396 -20.88 -1.49 -12.62
CA GLU A 396 -19.72 -2.00 -13.38
C GLU A 396 -20.13 -2.75 -14.66
N GLY A 397 -21.43 -2.84 -14.96
CA GLY A 397 -21.95 -3.47 -16.17
C GLY A 397 -21.91 -5.01 -16.14
N ILE A 398 -21.69 -5.60 -14.96
CA ILE A 398 -21.58 -7.03 -14.75
C ILE A 398 -22.98 -7.66 -14.68
N GLN A 399 -23.20 -8.77 -15.41
CA GLN A 399 -24.54 -9.36 -15.57
C GLN A 399 -25.01 -10.12 -14.32
N GLU A 400 -24.07 -10.52 -13.47
CA GLU A 400 -24.27 -11.27 -12.23
C GLU A 400 -24.87 -10.45 -11.08
N HIS A 401 -25.38 -9.24 -11.32
CA HIS A 401 -25.96 -8.38 -10.28
C HIS A 401 -27.21 -8.96 -9.59
N LEU A 402 -27.86 -9.95 -10.21
CA LEU A 402 -28.99 -10.70 -9.65
C LEU A 402 -28.57 -12.03 -9.01
N THR A 403 -27.28 -12.38 -9.05
CA THR A 403 -26.76 -13.63 -8.49
C THR A 403 -26.79 -13.63 -6.95
N PRO A 404 -26.37 -12.56 -6.25
CA PRO A 404 -26.56 -12.47 -4.81
C PRO A 404 -28.04 -12.45 -4.45
N ILE A 405 -28.39 -13.18 -3.41
CA ILE A 405 -29.75 -13.26 -2.87
C ILE A 405 -29.73 -13.15 -1.35
N LEU A 406 -30.63 -12.33 -0.80
CA LEU A 406 -30.77 -12.17 0.64
C LEU A 406 -31.89 -13.07 1.19
N LYS A 407 -31.54 -13.98 2.11
CA LYS A 407 -32.47 -14.77 2.91
C LYS A 407 -32.60 -14.12 4.29
N LYS A 408 -33.84 -14.04 4.78
CA LYS A 408 -34.17 -13.45 6.08
C LYS A 408 -34.83 -14.46 7.01
N ASN A 409 -34.50 -14.40 8.29
CA ASN A 409 -35.19 -15.16 9.32
C ASN A 409 -36.37 -14.36 9.88
N ASN A 410 -37.59 -14.76 9.55
CA ASN A 410 -38.80 -14.10 10.04
C ASN A 410 -39.17 -14.59 11.46
N ARG A 411 -38.27 -14.48 12.43
CA ARG A 411 -38.54 -14.84 13.84
C ARG A 411 -39.54 -13.90 14.56
N ALA A 412 -40.25 -13.04 13.84
CA ALA A 412 -41.30 -12.21 14.40
C ALA A 412 -42.56 -12.99 14.83
N ASP A 413 -42.67 -14.29 14.50
CA ASP A 413 -43.90 -15.08 14.69
C ASP A 413 -43.74 -16.36 15.55
N LEU A 414 -42.75 -16.46 16.45
CA LEU A 414 -42.64 -17.58 17.42
C LEU A 414 -42.56 -17.13 18.88
#